data_AF-A0A7X9FSQ5-F1
#
_entry.id   AF-A0A7X9FSQ5-F1
#
_cell.length_a   1.000
_cell.length_b   1.000
_cell.length_c   1.000
_cell.angle_alpha   90.00
_cell.angle_beta   90.00
_cell.angle_gamma   90.00
#
_symmetry.space_group_name_H-M   'P 1'
#
loop_
_entity.id
_entity.type
_entity.pdbx_description
1 polymer ?
#
loop_
_entity_poly.entity_id
_entity_poly.type
_entity_poly.pdbx_seq_one_letter_code
_entity_poly.pdbx_strand_id
1 'polypeptide(L)'
;NNPEALKQFSEAQDAMKSALSRLLVVAENYPQLKADTSFRDLQAQLEGTENRITVARNRYIQTIQNYNTLIRKFPYNLTAMLFGYQVKPNFTVANEQEIAKPPVVNF
;
A
#
# COMPACT_ATOMS: atom_id res chain seq x y z
N ASN A 1 0.69 -0.03 16.48
CA ASN A 1 -0.72 0.39 16.25
C ASN A 1 -0.81 1.91 16.18
N ASN A 2 -0.11 2.57 15.23
CA ASN A 2 -0.30 4.01 15.01
C ASN A 2 -1.02 4.21 13.67
N PRO A 3 -2.36 4.35 13.66
CA PRO A 3 -3.13 4.57 12.43
C PRO A 3 -2.79 5.91 11.77
N GLU A 4 -2.35 6.91 12.53
CA GLU A 4 -1.94 8.21 11.98
C GLU A 4 -0.64 8.09 11.18
N ALA A 5 0.34 7.32 11.67
CA ALA A 5 1.57 7.06 10.93
C ALA A 5 1.30 6.32 9.61
N LEU A 6 0.34 5.39 9.59
CA LEU A 6 -0.07 4.70 8.37
C LEU A 6 -0.81 5.65 7.40
N LYS A 7 -1.62 6.56 7.93
CA LYS A 7 -2.30 7.58 7.13
C LYS A 7 -1.30 8.55 6.50
N GLN A 8 -0.38 9.09 7.29
CA GLN A 8 0.71 9.95 6.80
C GLN A 8 1.58 9.24 5.76
N PHE A 9 1.89 7.95 5.97
CA PHE A 9 2.60 7.16 4.99
C PHE A 9 1.81 7.03 3.67
N SER A 10 0.50 6.77 3.74
CA SER A 10 -0.36 6.71 2.55
C SER A 10 -0.39 8.05 1.81
N GLU A 11 -0.59 9.15 2.53
CA GLU A 11 -0.62 10.51 1.94
C GLU A 11 0.71 10.86 1.27
N ALA A 12 1.85 10.50 1.89
CA ALA A 12 3.17 10.69 1.30
C ALA A 12 3.38 9.84 0.04
N GLN A 13 2.88 8.59 0.02
CA GLN A 13 2.92 7.74 -1.16
C GLN A 13 2.09 8.33 -2.32
N ASP A 14 0.90 8.86 -2.03
CA ASP A 14 0.03 9.45 -3.06
C ASP A 14 0.63 10.75 -3.62
N ALA A 15 1.24 11.58 -2.78
CA ALA A 15 1.97 12.77 -3.20
C ALA A 15 3.17 12.41 -4.09
N MET A 16 3.93 11.36 -3.73
CA MET A 16 5.04 10.85 -4.53
C MET A 16 4.57 10.37 -5.90
N LYS A 17 3.50 9.57 -5.95
CA LYS A 17 2.89 9.11 -7.22
C LYS A 17 2.48 10.26 -8.11
N SER A 18 1.84 11.30 -7.55
CA SER A 18 1.46 12.49 -8.29
C SER A 18 2.67 13.22 -8.89
N ALA A 19 3.76 13.35 -8.13
CA ALA A 19 5.00 13.96 -8.62
C ALA A 19 5.63 13.12 -9.76
N LEU A 20 5.60 11.79 -9.65
CA LEU A 20 6.09 10.88 -10.68
C LEU A 20 5.26 10.96 -11.97
N SER A 21 3.94 11.03 -11.87
CA SER A 21 3.08 11.23 -13.04
C SER A 21 3.44 12.52 -13.78
N ARG A 22 3.70 13.62 -13.06
CA ARG A 22 4.14 14.89 -13.68
C ARG A 22 5.52 14.76 -14.32
N LEU A 23 6.45 14.06 -13.68
CA LEU A 23 7.78 13.80 -14.23
C LEU A 23 7.72 12.99 -15.54
N LEU A 24 6.85 11.98 -15.61
CA LEU A 24 6.65 11.20 -16.84
C LEU A 24 6.12 12.06 -17.98
N VAL A 25 5.15 12.95 -17.72
CA VAL A 25 4.65 13.90 -18.73
C VAL A 25 5.76 14.82 -19.25
N VAL A 26 6.68 15.25 -18.38
CA VAL A 26 7.85 16.02 -18.81
C VAL A 26 8.80 15.16 -19.66
N ALA A 27 9.06 13.92 -19.25
CA ALA A 27 9.94 13.00 -19.97
C ALA A 27 9.44 12.69 -21.39
N GLU A 28 8.12 12.62 -21.63
CA GLU A 28 7.56 12.47 -22.98
C GLU A 28 7.88 13.66 -23.90
N ASN A 29 7.99 14.87 -23.35
CA ASN A 29 8.38 16.06 -24.09
C ASN A 29 9.91 16.15 -24.33
N TYR A 30 10.70 15.34 -23.63
CA TYR A 30 12.17 15.31 -23.72
C TYR A 30 12.68 13.87 -23.90
N PRO A 31 12.67 13.34 -25.15
CA PRO A 31 13.05 11.96 -25.44
C PRO A 31 14.45 11.56 -24.96
N GLN A 32 15.35 12.53 -24.84
CA GLN A 32 16.71 12.32 -24.34
C GLN A 32 16.73 11.99 -22.84
N LEU A 33 15.79 12.53 -22.06
CA LEU A 33 15.61 12.19 -20.65
C LEU A 33 15.02 10.79 -20.48
N LYS A 34 14.09 10.40 -21.37
CA LYS A 34 13.50 9.05 -21.40
C LYS A 34 14.52 7.96 -21.75
N ALA A 35 15.50 8.28 -22.59
CA ALA A 35 16.59 7.39 -22.98
C ALA A 35 17.75 7.36 -21.96
N ASP A 36 17.76 8.27 -20.98
CA ASP A 36 18.79 8.32 -19.95
C ASP A 36 18.72 7.08 -19.05
N THR A 37 19.87 6.41 -18.87
CA THR A 37 19.98 5.19 -18.05
C THR A 37 19.53 5.44 -16.62
N SER A 38 19.87 6.60 -16.03
CA SER A 38 19.51 6.95 -14.65
C SER A 38 18.01 7.08 -14.47
N PHE A 39 17.30 7.60 -15.48
CA PHE A 39 15.85 7.71 -15.48
C PHE A 39 15.17 6.35 -15.54
N ARG A 40 15.66 5.45 -16.41
CA ARG A 40 15.15 4.08 -16.52
C ARG A 40 15.39 3.27 -15.24
N ASP A 41 16.55 3.44 -14.61
CA ASP A 41 16.87 2.80 -13.34
C ASP A 41 15.95 3.30 -12.21
N LEU A 42 15.69 4.61 -12.15
CA LEU A 42 14.74 5.18 -11.20
C LEU A 42 13.33 4.60 -11.41
N GLN A 43 12.86 4.50 -12.64
CA GLN A 43 11.56 3.91 -12.96
C GLN A 43 11.47 2.46 -12.48
N ALA A 44 12.49 1.64 -12.73
CA ALA A 44 12.55 0.25 -12.27
C ALA A 44 12.57 0.14 -10.74
N GLN A 45 13.30 1.02 -10.06
CA GLN A 45 13.33 1.06 -8.59
C GLN A 45 11.98 1.47 -8.00
N LEU A 46 11.28 2.42 -8.63
CA LEU A 46 9.95 2.85 -8.21
C LEU A 46 8.92 1.73 -8.37
N GLU A 47 8.94 1.02 -9.50
CA GLU A 47 8.09 -0.16 -9.71
C GLU A 47 8.38 -1.23 -8.66
N GLY A 48 9.67 -1.53 -8.41
CA GLY A 48 10.07 -2.47 -7.36
C GLY A 48 9.61 -2.04 -5.96
N THR A 49 9.62 -0.74 -5.68
CA THR A 49 9.16 -0.17 -4.41
C THR A 49 7.63 -0.29 -4.27
N GLU A 50 6.86 0.05 -5.31
CA GLU A 50 5.40 -0.06 -5.32
C GLU A 50 4.94 -1.51 -5.13
N ASN A 51 5.63 -2.45 -5.79
CA ASN A 51 5.38 -3.89 -5.62
C ASN A 51 5.61 -4.32 -4.15
N ARG A 52 6.71 -3.88 -3.53
CA ARG A 52 6.99 -4.18 -2.11
C ARG A 52 5.95 -3.56 -1.17
N ILE A 53 5.52 -2.33 -1.42
CA ILE A 53 4.48 -1.65 -0.64
C ILE A 53 3.16 -2.41 -0.75
N THR A 54 2.79 -2.83 -1.95
CA THR A 54 1.58 -3.62 -2.20
C THR A 54 1.60 -4.95 -1.44
N VAL A 55 2.71 -5.68 -1.49
CA VAL A 55 2.89 -6.94 -0.74
C VAL A 55 2.82 -6.71 0.77
N ALA A 56 3.48 -5.67 1.28
CA ALA A 56 3.46 -5.34 2.71
C ALA A 56 2.04 -4.96 3.19
N ARG A 57 1.31 -4.17 2.40
CA ARG A 57 -0.08 -3.80 2.66
C ARG A 57 -0.98 -5.03 2.72
N ASN A 58 -0.89 -5.91 1.74
CA ASN A 58 -1.68 -7.15 1.70
C ASN A 58 -1.38 -8.06 2.90
N ARG A 59 -0.09 -8.21 3.25
CA ARG A 59 0.32 -8.98 4.42
C ARG A 59 -0.26 -8.39 5.71
N TYR A 60 -0.27 -7.06 5.85
CA TYR A 60 -0.87 -6.39 7.00
C TYR A 60 -2.38 -6.67 7.09
N ILE A 61 -3.11 -6.50 5.99
CA ILE A 61 -4.55 -6.78 5.90
C ILE A 61 -4.85 -8.23 6.32
N GLN A 62 -4.14 -9.19 5.73
CA GLN A 62 -4.31 -10.62 6.04
C GLN A 62 -4.02 -10.91 7.51
N THR A 63 -2.98 -10.31 8.08
CA THR A 63 -2.63 -10.50 9.50
C THR A 63 -3.74 -10.00 10.42
N ILE A 64 -4.30 -8.83 10.13
CA ILE A 64 -5.42 -8.27 10.90
C ILE A 64 -6.69 -9.13 10.73
N GLN A 65 -7.00 -9.58 9.52
CA GLN A 65 -8.14 -10.47 9.26
C GLN A 65 -7.99 -11.81 10.01
N ASN A 66 -6.82 -12.42 9.96
CA ASN A 66 -6.51 -13.67 10.67
C ASN A 66 -6.65 -13.49 12.18
N TYR A 67 -6.08 -12.41 12.74
CA TYR A 67 -6.22 -12.09 14.16
C TYR A 67 -7.70 -11.89 14.56
N ASN A 68 -8.44 -11.08 13.81
CA ASN A 68 -9.85 -10.80 14.08
C ASN A 68 -10.73 -12.07 13.97
N THR A 69 -10.41 -12.96 13.03
CA THR A 69 -11.07 -14.25 12.89
C THR A 69 -10.77 -15.16 14.07
N LEU A 70 -9.50 -15.22 14.49
CA LEU A 70 -9.04 -16.06 15.58
C LEU A 70 -9.72 -15.67 16.90
N ILE A 71 -9.69 -14.40 17.29
CA ILE A 71 -10.28 -13.95 18.57
C ILE A 71 -11.81 -14.06 18.61
N ARG A 72 -12.48 -14.27 17.47
CA ARG A 72 -13.93 -14.49 17.40
C ARG A 72 -14.29 -15.98 17.38
N LYS A 73 -13.33 -16.87 17.16
CA LYS A 73 -13.55 -18.31 17.03
C LYS A 73 -13.49 -19.00 18.39
N PHE A 74 -14.39 -19.94 18.65
CA PHE A 74 -14.31 -20.79 19.84
C PHE A 74 -13.09 -21.74 19.76
N PRO A 75 -12.35 -21.98 20.86
CA PRO A 75 -12.52 -21.42 22.22
C PRO A 75 -11.76 -20.10 22.46
N TYR A 76 -11.04 -19.60 21.46
CA TYR A 76 -10.18 -18.41 21.57
C TYR A 76 -10.94 -17.12 21.91
N ASN A 77 -12.23 -17.02 21.60
CA ASN A 77 -13.06 -15.91 22.04
C ASN A 77 -13.19 -15.81 23.57
N LEU A 78 -13.18 -16.95 24.28
CA LEU A 78 -13.24 -16.96 25.74
C LEU A 78 -11.95 -16.44 26.35
N THR A 79 -10.80 -16.89 25.84
CA THR A 79 -9.50 -16.38 26.29
C THR A 79 -9.32 -14.92 25.89
N ALA A 80 -9.79 -14.51 24.71
CA ALA A 80 -9.80 -13.12 24.29
C ALA A 80 -10.63 -12.24 25.22
N MET A 81 -11.81 -12.69 25.66
CA MET A 81 -12.61 -11.98 26.66
C MET A 81 -11.91 -11.90 28.02
N LEU A 82 -11.34 -13.01 28.50
CA LEU A 82 -10.64 -13.08 29.79
C LEU A 82 -9.42 -12.15 29.86
N PHE A 83 -8.66 -12.05 28.77
CA PHE A 83 -7.46 -11.21 28.68
C PHE A 83 -7.70 -9.84 28.02
N GLY A 84 -8.95 -9.49 27.69
CA GLY A 84 -9.33 -8.20 27.11
C GLY A 84 -8.83 -7.95 25.67
N TYR A 85 -8.57 -8.99 24.89
CA TYR A 85 -8.16 -8.84 23.49
C TYR A 85 -9.33 -8.37 22.62
N GLN A 86 -9.18 -7.19 22.04
CA GLN A 86 -10.19 -6.59 21.17
C GLN A 86 -9.87 -6.80 19.69
N VAL A 87 -10.94 -6.73 18.88
CA VAL A 87 -10.86 -6.69 17.41
C VAL A 87 -10.01 -5.49 17.00
N LYS A 88 -9.04 -5.72 16.12
CA LYS A 88 -8.26 -4.65 15.52
C LYS A 88 -9.04 -4.05 14.36
N PRO A 89 -9.00 -2.72 14.16
CA PRO A 89 -9.60 -2.12 12.98
C PRO A 89 -8.97 -2.72 11.72
N ASN A 90 -9.81 -3.19 10.80
CA ASN A 90 -9.33 -3.55 9.48
C ASN A 90 -8.73 -2.32 8.81
N PHE A 91 -7.73 -2.53 7.94
CA PHE A 91 -7.30 -1.48 7.03
C PHE A 91 -8.41 -1.28 5.98
N THR A 92 -9.47 -0.56 6.35
CA THR A 92 -10.51 -0.13 5.41
C THR A 92 -10.00 1.15 4.77
N VAL A 93 -9.20 0.97 3.73
CA VAL A 93 -9.04 2.00 2.70
C VAL A 93 -10.45 2.28 2.19
N ALA A 94 -10.89 3.54 2.28
CA ALA A 94 -12.27 3.97 2.00
C ALA A 94 -12.78 3.62 0.59
N ASN A 95 -11.93 3.04 -0.26
CA ASN A 95 -12.17 2.75 -1.64
C ASN A 95 -11.49 1.42 -2.04
N GLU A 96 -12.04 0.28 -1.62
CA GLU A 96 -11.63 -1.06 -2.13
C GLU A 96 -11.63 -1.11 -3.68
N GLN A 97 -12.47 -0.31 -4.31
CA GLN A 97 -12.63 -0.18 -5.77
C GLN A 97 -11.43 0.48 -6.47
N GLU A 98 -10.64 1.32 -5.80
CA GLU A 98 -9.46 1.95 -6.42
C GLU A 98 -8.22 1.05 -6.43
N ILE A 99 -8.24 -0.02 -5.63
CA ILE A 99 -7.09 -0.92 -5.41
C ILE A 99 -7.26 -2.22 -6.19
N ALA A 100 -8.51 -2.60 -6.48
CA ALA A 100 -8.81 -3.65 -7.45
C ALA A 100 -8.40 -3.28 -8.89
N LYS A 101 -8.09 -2.00 -9.14
CA LYS A 101 -7.42 -1.59 -10.38
C LYS A 101 -5.93 -1.93 -10.23
N PRO A 102 -5.41 -2.94 -10.96
CA PRO A 102 -3.97 -3.09 -11.08
C PRO A 102 -3.39 -1.75 -11.56
N PRO A 103 -2.18 -1.38 -11.11
CA PRO A 103 -1.55 -0.16 -11.58
C PRO A 103 -1.53 -0.19 -13.11
N VAL A 104 -2.23 0.76 -13.73
CA VAL A 104 -2.26 0.88 -15.19
C VAL A 104 -0.92 1.46 -15.59
N VAL A 105 0.02 0.59 -15.92
CA VAL A 105 1.28 0.99 -16.54
C VAL A 105 0.94 1.33 -18.00
N ASN A 106 0.51 2.56 -18.23
CA ASN A 106 0.48 3.11 -19.58
C ASN A 106 1.84 3.76 -19.86
N PHE A 107 2.55 3.18 -20.83
CA PHE A 107 3.77 3.71 -21.42
C PHE A 107 3.48 4.83 -22.42
#